data_AF-A0A251Y3V3-F1
#
_entry.id   AF-A0A251Y3V3-F1
#
_cell.length_a   1.000
_cell.length_b   1.000
_cell.length_c   1.000
_cell.angle_alpha   90.00
_cell.angle_beta   90.00
_cell.angle_gamma   90.00
#
_symmetry.space_group_name_H-M   'P 1'
#
loop_
_entity.id
_entity.type
_entity.pdbx_description
1 polymer ?
#
loop_
_entity_poly.entity_id
_entity_poly.type
_entity_poly.pdbx_seq_one_letter_code
_entity_poly.pdbx_strand_id
1 'polypeptide(L)'
;MPTRIRPAAARDLDALQGIEDRADRILVELLRPAEWWPAPTGAERAAEPGFLLVAEDGDTEAHDGQLVGFAHVLEVDGLAHLEQVAVPPEHGRQGHGGALVEAAAEGARRRGHRRITLRTFVDVPWNAPAYARAGFVEEPPATAFHRRLVDTEAGLGLDLLGRRIQMGRALGSGPPVTVDGDAFVDCIRACFSTYPDLAPGKTWVAGRALADGSAVVLYRASHSPRVIGRRWVLEELAKRFAPNDARRLASAVFADEVGEPDGPTTALAVDWADGLVDDPSAVGWVVNRWTGADG
;
A
#
# COMPACT_ATOMS: atom_id res chain seq x y z
N MET A 1 -8.72 -1.30 32.94
CA MET A 1 -7.24 -1.26 32.86
C MET A 1 -6.85 -0.83 31.45
N PRO A 2 -5.70 -0.17 31.23
CA PRO A 2 -5.32 0.23 29.88
C PRO A 2 -4.98 -1.00 29.05
N THR A 3 -5.59 -1.10 27.86
CA THR A 3 -5.22 -2.07 26.82
C THR A 3 -3.71 -2.01 26.57
N ARG A 4 -3.02 -3.14 26.65
CA ARG A 4 -1.62 -3.23 26.26
C ARG A 4 -1.51 -3.69 24.82
N ILE A 5 -0.92 -2.86 23.96
CA ILE A 5 -0.62 -3.23 22.57
C ILE A 5 0.86 -3.59 22.42
N ARG A 6 1.16 -4.72 21.79
CA ARG A 6 2.53 -5.16 21.50
C ARG A 6 2.62 -5.88 20.15
N PRO A 7 3.83 -6.02 19.57
CA PRO A 7 4.03 -6.94 18.45
C PRO A 7 3.57 -8.35 18.79
N ALA A 8 2.98 -9.03 17.80
CA ALA A 8 2.69 -10.45 17.90
C ALA A 8 3.99 -11.27 17.96
N ALA A 9 4.03 -12.26 18.84
CA ALA A 9 5.05 -13.29 18.90
C ALA A 9 4.49 -14.59 18.28
N ALA A 10 5.38 -15.55 17.98
CA ALA A 10 4.98 -16.83 17.38
C ALA A 10 3.87 -17.55 18.17
N ARG A 11 3.88 -17.44 19.51
CA ARG A 11 2.86 -18.04 20.39
C ARG A 11 1.47 -17.45 20.26
N ASP A 12 1.34 -16.25 19.70
CA ASP A 12 0.05 -15.58 19.56
C ASP A 12 -0.67 -15.99 18.25
N LEU A 13 0.06 -16.55 17.27
CA LEU A 13 -0.44 -16.77 15.92
C LEU A 13 -1.62 -17.76 15.88
N ASP A 14 -1.58 -18.80 16.72
CA ASP A 14 -2.64 -19.80 16.82
C ASP A 14 -3.98 -19.19 17.29
N ALA A 15 -3.96 -18.03 17.94
CA ALA A 15 -5.17 -17.36 18.43
C ALA A 15 -5.80 -16.42 17.40
N LEU A 16 -5.06 -15.94 16.39
CA LEU A 16 -5.50 -14.84 15.54
C LEU A 16 -6.75 -15.17 14.70
N GLN A 17 -6.77 -16.36 14.10
CA GLN A 17 -7.93 -16.83 13.32
C GLN A 17 -9.20 -16.84 14.16
N GLY A 18 -9.14 -17.45 15.35
CA GLY A 18 -10.29 -17.52 16.26
C GLY A 18 -10.70 -16.17 16.86
N ILE A 19 -9.81 -15.17 16.89
CA ILE A 19 -10.15 -13.79 17.24
C ILE A 19 -10.94 -13.14 16.11
N GLU A 20 -10.48 -13.28 14.88
CA GLU A 20 -11.13 -12.73 13.69
C GLU A 20 -12.48 -13.36 13.42
N ASP A 21 -12.58 -14.69 13.42
CA ASP A 21 -13.84 -15.42 13.23
C ASP A 21 -14.91 -14.99 14.25
N ARG A 22 -14.51 -14.63 15.48
CA ARG A 22 -15.43 -14.10 16.50
C ARG A 22 -15.80 -12.64 16.24
N ALA A 23 -14.85 -11.81 15.81
CA ALA A 23 -15.10 -10.42 15.44
C ALA A 23 -16.06 -10.31 14.25
N ASP A 24 -15.90 -11.18 13.26
CA ASP A 24 -16.69 -11.21 12.04
C ASP A 24 -18.16 -11.59 12.27
N ARG A 25 -18.52 -12.22 13.39
CA ARG A 25 -19.91 -12.62 13.69
C ARG A 25 -20.90 -11.47 13.58
N ILE A 26 -20.53 -10.27 14.06
CA ILE A 26 -21.40 -9.09 13.95
C ILE A 26 -21.54 -8.67 12.48
N LEU A 27 -20.45 -8.74 11.72
CA LEU A 27 -20.47 -8.37 10.30
C LEU A 27 -21.32 -9.34 9.49
N VAL A 28 -21.20 -10.65 9.75
CA VAL A 28 -22.03 -11.71 9.15
C VAL A 28 -23.50 -11.52 9.50
N GLU A 29 -23.82 -11.23 10.76
CA GLU A 29 -25.20 -10.99 11.20
C GLU A 29 -25.83 -9.75 10.52
N LEU A 30 -25.04 -8.69 10.37
CA LEU A 30 -25.47 -7.43 9.76
C LEU A 30 -25.61 -7.55 8.23
N LEU A 31 -24.59 -8.07 7.55
CA LEU A 31 -24.51 -8.10 6.08
C LEU A 31 -25.22 -9.30 5.45
N ARG A 32 -25.44 -10.38 6.23
CA ARG A 32 -26.11 -11.62 5.80
C ARG A 32 -25.59 -12.16 4.46
N PRO A 33 -24.29 -12.41 4.36
CA PRO A 33 -23.68 -12.92 3.14
C PRO A 33 -24.21 -14.33 2.81
N ALA A 34 -24.22 -14.69 1.52
CA ALA A 34 -24.57 -16.04 1.10
C ALA A 34 -23.51 -17.08 1.52
N GLU A 35 -22.24 -16.65 1.57
CA GLU A 35 -21.10 -17.45 1.99
C GLU A 35 -20.15 -16.58 2.83
N TRP A 36 -19.53 -17.15 3.86
CA TRP A 36 -18.50 -16.52 4.66
C TRP A 36 -17.40 -17.53 4.94
N TRP A 37 -16.18 -17.19 4.59
CA TRP A 37 -15.03 -18.06 4.73
C TRP A 37 -14.39 -17.91 6.11
N PRO A 38 -13.70 -18.94 6.62
CA PRO A 38 -12.86 -18.79 7.80
C PRO A 38 -11.80 -17.71 7.58
N ALA A 39 -11.47 -16.97 8.63
CA ALA A 39 -10.36 -16.04 8.61
C ALA A 39 -9.03 -16.74 8.26
N PRO A 40 -8.05 -16.03 7.67
CA PRO A 40 -6.69 -16.54 7.53
C PRO A 40 -6.08 -16.90 8.89
N THR A 41 -5.27 -17.94 8.92
CA THR A 41 -4.47 -18.31 10.11
C THR A 41 -3.48 -17.21 10.47
N GLY A 42 -3.06 -17.16 11.74
CA GLY A 42 -2.00 -16.23 12.13
C GLY A 42 -0.69 -16.49 11.41
N ALA A 43 -0.40 -17.74 11.02
CA ALA A 43 0.77 -18.10 10.23
C ALA A 43 0.71 -17.54 8.81
N GLU A 44 -0.45 -17.63 8.13
CA GLU A 44 -0.67 -17.01 6.82
C GLU A 44 -0.51 -15.49 6.90
N ARG A 45 -1.11 -14.85 7.92
CA ARG A 45 -0.93 -13.40 8.16
C ARG A 45 0.52 -13.02 8.42
N ALA A 46 1.27 -13.84 9.16
CA ALA A 46 2.68 -13.57 9.46
C ALA A 46 3.62 -13.81 8.27
N ALA A 47 3.17 -14.54 7.24
CA ALA A 47 3.92 -14.77 6.00
C ALA A 47 3.83 -13.57 5.04
N GLU A 48 2.79 -12.76 5.17
CA GLU A 48 2.64 -11.52 4.41
C GLU A 48 3.66 -10.45 4.84
N PRO A 49 4.12 -9.59 3.91
CA PRO A 49 5.04 -8.52 4.26
C PRO A 49 4.34 -7.49 5.16
N GLY A 50 4.98 -7.14 6.27
CA GLY A 50 4.46 -6.12 7.19
C GLY A 50 4.61 -6.52 8.65
N PHE A 51 3.59 -6.24 9.46
CA PHE A 51 3.63 -6.56 10.89
C PHE A 51 2.26 -6.79 11.52
N LEU A 52 2.26 -7.60 12.58
CA LEU A 52 1.12 -7.90 13.42
C LEU A 52 1.27 -7.28 14.81
N LEU A 53 0.18 -6.73 15.33
CA LEU A 53 0.04 -6.24 16.70
C LEU A 53 -1.08 -7.00 17.41
N VAL A 54 -0.91 -7.32 18.68
CA VAL A 54 -1.95 -7.90 19.52
C VAL A 54 -2.32 -6.97 20.66
N ALA A 55 -3.59 -7.02 21.05
CA ALA A 55 -4.14 -6.34 22.21
C ALA A 55 -4.34 -7.33 23.36
N GLU A 56 -3.80 -7.00 24.52
CA GLU A 56 -3.96 -7.74 25.77
C GLU A 56 -4.87 -6.97 26.73
N ASP A 57 -5.79 -7.69 27.36
CA ASP A 57 -6.60 -7.24 28.49
C ASP A 57 -6.32 -8.14 29.71
N GLY A 58 -6.05 -7.55 30.87
CA GLY A 58 -5.72 -8.29 32.10
C GLY A 58 -4.62 -7.65 32.95
N ASP A 59 -4.57 -8.09 34.22
CA ASP A 59 -3.67 -7.57 35.25
C ASP A 59 -2.21 -7.96 34.97
N THR A 60 -1.29 -6.99 35.09
CA THR A 60 0.12 -7.11 34.70
C THR A 60 0.94 -8.12 35.49
N GLU A 61 0.35 -8.76 36.51
CA GLU A 61 1.02 -9.77 37.35
C GLU A 61 0.90 -11.20 36.81
N ALA A 62 -0.07 -11.48 35.93
CA ALA A 62 -0.08 -12.73 35.16
C ALA A 62 0.82 -12.56 33.92
N HIS A 63 1.79 -13.43 33.73
CA HIS A 63 2.83 -13.28 32.72
C HIS A 63 2.35 -13.31 31.24
N ASP A 64 1.07 -13.58 30.98
CA ASP A 64 0.44 -13.39 29.67
C ASP A 64 -1.01 -12.91 29.88
N GLY A 65 -1.32 -11.67 29.47
CA GLY A 65 -2.69 -11.15 29.46
C GLY A 65 -3.55 -11.85 28.41
N GLN A 66 -4.88 -11.83 28.55
CA GLN A 66 -5.77 -12.43 27.57
C GLN A 66 -5.69 -11.65 26.25
N LEU A 67 -5.48 -12.34 25.12
CA LEU A 67 -5.56 -11.71 23.80
C LEU A 67 -7.01 -11.37 23.47
N VAL A 68 -7.28 -10.08 23.28
CA VAL A 68 -8.63 -9.53 23.04
C VAL A 68 -8.79 -8.92 21.66
N GLY A 69 -7.74 -8.90 20.85
CA GLY A 69 -7.79 -8.36 19.51
C GLY A 69 -6.42 -8.33 18.83
N PHE A 70 -6.41 -8.04 17.54
CA PHE A 70 -5.17 -7.82 16.80
C PHE A 70 -5.36 -6.83 15.65
N ALA A 71 -4.24 -6.33 15.14
CA ALA A 71 -4.17 -5.56 13.90
C ALA A 71 -3.10 -6.14 12.98
N HIS A 72 -3.38 -6.17 11.69
CA HIS A 72 -2.44 -6.56 10.63
C HIS A 72 -2.20 -5.38 9.70
N VAL A 73 -0.92 -5.01 9.53
CA VAL A 73 -0.51 -3.98 8.57
C VAL A 73 0.36 -4.64 7.52
N LEU A 74 -0.06 -4.56 6.25
CA LEU A 74 0.72 -4.95 5.09
C LEU A 74 1.71 -3.83 4.71
N GLU A 75 2.93 -4.21 4.35
CA GLU A 75 3.96 -3.31 3.81
C GLU A 75 4.34 -3.74 2.39
N VAL A 76 3.62 -3.23 1.39
CA VAL A 76 3.75 -3.62 -0.03
C VAL A 76 4.04 -2.39 -0.87
N ASP A 77 4.97 -2.48 -1.82
CA ASP A 77 5.30 -1.40 -2.77
C ASP A 77 5.61 -0.05 -2.08
N GLY A 78 6.26 -0.10 -0.91
CA GLY A 78 6.58 1.09 -0.11
C GLY A 78 5.38 1.75 0.59
N LEU A 79 4.20 1.14 0.53
CA LEU A 79 2.97 1.56 1.19
C LEU A 79 2.78 0.81 2.50
N ALA A 80 2.01 1.38 3.43
CA ALA A 80 1.47 0.68 4.60
C ALA A 80 -0.06 0.62 4.49
N HIS A 81 -0.63 -0.58 4.60
CA HIS A 81 -2.07 -0.81 4.53
C HIS A 81 -2.55 -1.55 5.78
N LEU A 82 -3.45 -0.95 6.55
CA LEU A 82 -4.12 -1.61 7.66
C LEU A 82 -5.17 -2.57 7.09
N GLU A 83 -4.74 -3.81 6.91
CA GLU A 83 -5.50 -4.90 6.29
C GLU A 83 -6.60 -5.41 7.21
N GLN A 84 -6.31 -5.57 8.50
CA GLN A 84 -7.26 -6.12 9.46
C GLN A 84 -7.15 -5.45 10.81
N VAL A 85 -8.30 -5.22 11.45
CA VAL A 85 -8.43 -4.92 12.87
C VAL A 85 -9.60 -5.74 13.41
N ALA A 86 -9.30 -6.74 14.22
CA ALA A 86 -10.31 -7.63 14.79
C ALA A 86 -10.34 -7.49 16.32
N VAL A 87 -11.53 -7.22 16.86
CA VAL A 87 -11.83 -7.24 18.28
C VAL A 87 -13.16 -7.97 18.45
N PRO A 88 -13.21 -9.12 19.15
CA PRO A 88 -14.44 -9.86 19.37
C PRO A 88 -15.49 -9.03 20.11
N PRO A 89 -16.79 -9.24 19.84
CA PRO A 89 -17.90 -8.49 20.44
C PRO A 89 -17.87 -8.42 21.97
N GLU A 90 -17.49 -9.51 22.63
CA GLU A 90 -17.36 -9.63 24.08
C GLU A 90 -16.31 -8.68 24.69
N HIS A 91 -15.37 -8.20 23.86
CA HIS A 91 -14.36 -7.18 24.21
C HIS A 91 -14.63 -5.85 23.48
N GLY A 92 -15.76 -5.72 22.78
CA GLY A 92 -16.14 -4.52 22.05
C GLY A 92 -16.43 -3.33 22.96
N ARG A 93 -16.39 -2.11 22.39
CA ARG A 93 -16.73 -0.84 23.08
C ARG A 93 -15.87 -0.49 24.32
N GLN A 94 -14.71 -1.12 24.46
CA GLN A 94 -13.76 -0.88 25.56
C GLN A 94 -12.51 -0.10 25.12
N GLY A 95 -12.46 0.38 23.88
CA GLY A 95 -11.35 1.17 23.33
C GLY A 95 -10.24 0.36 22.65
N HIS A 96 -10.27 -0.98 22.73
CA HIS A 96 -9.25 -1.87 22.15
C HIS A 96 -9.02 -1.63 20.65
N GLY A 97 -10.09 -1.52 19.86
CA GLY A 97 -9.98 -1.27 18.41
C GLY A 97 -9.32 0.07 18.08
N GLY A 98 -9.65 1.13 18.83
CA GLY A 98 -8.99 2.43 18.68
C GLY A 98 -7.51 2.38 19.05
N ALA A 99 -7.17 1.68 20.15
CA ALA A 99 -5.78 1.49 20.56
C ALA A 99 -4.96 0.71 19.51
N LEU A 100 -5.55 -0.32 18.89
CA LEU A 100 -4.94 -1.08 17.80
C LEU A 100 -4.70 -0.20 16.56
N VAL A 101 -5.67 0.60 16.14
CA VAL A 101 -5.53 1.51 14.98
C VAL A 101 -4.42 2.55 15.21
N GLU A 102 -4.38 3.18 16.39
CA GLU A 102 -3.33 4.14 16.71
C GLU A 102 -1.95 3.47 16.80
N ALA A 103 -1.86 2.28 17.39
CA ALA A 103 -0.61 1.54 17.47
C ALA A 103 -0.12 1.07 16.09
N ALA A 104 -1.03 0.73 15.17
CA ALA A 104 -0.72 0.40 13.79
C ALA A 104 -0.16 1.62 13.04
N ALA A 105 -0.83 2.78 13.15
CA ALA A 105 -0.37 4.05 12.58
C ALA A 105 1.02 4.44 13.09
N GLU A 106 1.23 4.34 14.40
CA GLU A 106 2.50 4.63 15.08
C GLU A 106 3.59 3.61 14.70
N GLY A 107 3.21 2.33 14.55
CA GLY A 107 4.08 1.28 14.04
C GLY A 107 4.54 1.50 12.60
N ALA A 108 3.64 1.92 11.72
CA ALA A 108 3.97 2.27 10.33
C ALA A 108 4.88 3.51 10.29
N ARG A 109 4.60 4.53 11.12
CA ARG A 109 5.43 5.73 11.23
C ARG A 109 6.87 5.42 11.63
N ARG A 110 7.08 4.59 12.66
CA ARG A 110 8.43 4.17 13.10
C ARG A 110 9.19 3.38 12.04
N ARG A 111 8.48 2.69 11.14
CA ARG A 111 9.06 1.97 9.99
C ARG A 111 9.31 2.87 8.79
N GLY A 112 9.05 4.17 8.91
CA GLY A 112 9.33 5.14 7.87
C GLY A 112 8.23 5.27 6.82
N HIS A 113 6.99 4.97 7.19
CA HIS A 113 5.83 5.34 6.36
C HIS A 113 5.29 6.69 6.79
N ARG A 114 4.87 7.50 5.82
CA ARG A 114 4.19 8.79 6.08
C ARG A 114 2.70 8.70 5.92
N ARG A 115 2.18 7.55 5.50
CA ARG A 115 0.78 7.30 5.23
C ARG A 115 0.44 5.86 5.60
N ILE A 116 -0.79 5.65 6.07
CA ILE A 116 -1.41 4.34 6.17
C ILE A 116 -2.78 4.40 5.50
N THR A 117 -3.11 3.37 4.71
CA THR A 117 -4.43 3.23 4.07
C THR A 117 -5.19 2.05 4.66
N LEU A 118 -6.49 1.97 4.41
CA LEU A 118 -7.35 0.83 4.74
C LEU A 118 -8.52 0.79 3.76
N ARG A 119 -9.23 -0.34 3.71
CA ARG A 119 -10.55 -0.40 3.09
C ARG A 119 -11.60 -0.83 4.10
N THR A 120 -12.80 -0.25 3.99
CA THR A 120 -13.90 -0.57 4.89
C THR A 120 -15.28 -0.45 4.23
N PHE A 121 -16.31 -1.06 4.82
CA PHE A 121 -17.71 -0.83 4.47
C PHE A 121 -18.16 0.53 5.01
N VAL A 122 -18.83 1.32 4.17
CA VAL A 122 -19.41 2.61 4.57
C VAL A 122 -20.70 2.43 5.37
N ASP A 123 -21.50 1.42 5.02
CA ASP A 123 -22.83 1.18 5.61
C ASP A 123 -22.78 0.45 6.95
N VAL A 124 -21.58 0.05 7.40
CA VAL A 124 -21.37 -0.53 8.73
C VAL A 124 -21.20 0.61 9.75
N PRO A 125 -22.17 0.83 10.67
CA PRO A 125 -22.26 2.09 11.43
C PRO A 125 -21.07 2.40 12.34
N TRP A 126 -20.32 1.38 12.76
CA TRP A 126 -19.14 1.55 13.60
C TRP A 126 -17.84 1.67 12.82
N ASN A 127 -17.80 1.33 11.52
CA ASN A 127 -16.56 1.23 10.76
C ASN A 127 -16.04 2.59 10.27
N ALA A 128 -16.56 3.10 9.14
CA ALA A 128 -16.08 4.35 8.54
C ALA A 128 -16.06 5.52 9.56
N PRO A 129 -17.06 5.68 10.45
CA PRO A 129 -17.00 6.71 11.49
C PRO A 129 -15.89 6.50 12.54
N ALA A 130 -15.51 5.27 12.89
CA ALA A 130 -14.39 5.03 13.80
C ALA A 130 -13.06 5.42 13.16
N TYR A 131 -12.84 5.04 11.90
CA TYR A 131 -11.64 5.42 11.16
C TYR A 131 -11.57 6.93 10.91
N ALA A 132 -12.69 7.58 10.60
CA ALA A 132 -12.76 9.04 10.48
C ALA A 132 -12.33 9.75 11.78
N ARG A 133 -12.79 9.27 12.95
CA ARG A 133 -12.34 9.79 14.26
C ARG A 133 -10.86 9.56 14.51
N ALA A 134 -10.30 8.47 13.97
CA ALA A 134 -8.87 8.19 13.98
C ALA A 134 -8.09 8.95 12.90
N GLY A 135 -8.69 9.94 12.21
CA GLY A 135 -7.99 10.81 11.26
C GLY A 135 -7.82 10.22 9.85
N PHE A 136 -8.51 9.14 9.53
CA PHE A 136 -8.60 8.64 8.15
C PHE A 136 -9.63 9.44 7.36
N VAL A 137 -9.35 9.70 6.09
CA VAL A 137 -10.25 10.36 5.14
C VAL A 137 -10.53 9.45 3.96
N GLU A 138 -11.77 9.46 3.45
CA GLU A 138 -12.12 8.74 2.22
C GLU A 138 -11.33 9.29 1.03
N GLU A 139 -10.80 8.40 0.20
CA GLU A 139 -10.04 8.74 -0.99
C GLU A 139 -10.19 7.66 -2.07
N PRO A 140 -9.97 7.99 -3.35
CA PRO A 140 -10.00 6.97 -4.40
C PRO A 140 -8.77 6.05 -4.31
N PRO A 141 -8.88 4.79 -4.80
CA PRO A 141 -7.75 3.89 -5.00
C PRO A 141 -6.64 4.55 -5.84
N ALA A 142 -5.54 4.92 -5.19
CA ALA A 142 -4.51 5.71 -5.83
C ALA A 142 -3.38 4.88 -6.44
N THR A 143 -3.19 3.62 -6.09
CA THR A 143 -2.01 2.80 -6.51
C THR A 143 -2.45 1.48 -7.13
N ALA A 144 -1.55 0.80 -7.84
CA ALA A 144 -1.74 -0.53 -8.40
C ALA A 144 -2.07 -1.52 -7.28
N PHE A 145 -1.39 -1.43 -6.14
CA PHE A 145 -1.76 -2.17 -4.94
C PHE A 145 -3.21 -1.90 -4.51
N HIS A 146 -3.62 -0.63 -4.40
CA HIS A 146 -5.02 -0.30 -4.06
C HIS A 146 -6.03 -0.83 -5.08
N ARG A 147 -5.71 -0.78 -6.38
CA ARG A 147 -6.57 -1.34 -7.43
C ARG A 147 -6.66 -2.86 -7.35
N ARG A 148 -5.55 -3.56 -7.12
CA ARG A 148 -5.53 -5.02 -6.90
C ARG A 148 -6.36 -5.43 -5.69
N LEU A 149 -6.35 -4.63 -4.61
CA LEU A 149 -7.26 -4.85 -3.48
C LEU A 149 -8.73 -4.69 -3.91
N VAL A 150 -9.07 -3.70 -4.73
CA VAL A 150 -10.42 -3.54 -5.31
C VAL A 150 -10.83 -4.77 -6.10
N ASP A 151 -9.99 -5.21 -7.02
CA ASP A 151 -10.29 -6.38 -7.86
C ASP A 151 -10.39 -7.67 -7.03
N THR A 152 -9.57 -7.81 -5.99
CA THR A 152 -9.61 -8.96 -5.08
C THR A 152 -10.90 -8.97 -4.25
N GLU A 153 -11.27 -7.85 -3.63
CA GLU A 153 -12.53 -7.75 -2.87
C GLU A 153 -13.75 -7.98 -3.78
N ALA A 154 -13.71 -7.50 -5.02
CA ALA A 154 -14.75 -7.72 -6.02
C ALA A 154 -14.85 -9.20 -6.44
N GLY A 155 -13.70 -9.87 -6.64
CA GLY A 155 -13.64 -11.31 -6.93
C GLY A 155 -14.16 -12.19 -5.77
N LEU A 156 -14.02 -11.71 -4.53
CA LEU A 156 -14.61 -12.32 -3.33
C LEU A 156 -16.09 -11.95 -3.12
N GLY A 157 -16.68 -11.10 -3.97
CA GLY A 157 -18.07 -10.68 -3.88
C GLY A 157 -18.37 -9.71 -2.74
N LEU A 158 -17.37 -9.08 -2.12
CA LEU A 158 -17.59 -8.18 -0.98
C LEU A 158 -18.38 -6.92 -1.37
N ASP A 159 -18.24 -6.44 -2.60
CA ASP A 159 -19.01 -5.31 -3.12
C ASP A 159 -20.52 -5.61 -3.21
N LEU A 160 -20.91 -6.89 -3.23
CA LEU A 160 -22.32 -7.30 -3.19
C LEU A 160 -22.93 -7.15 -1.79
N LEU A 161 -22.10 -7.10 -0.75
CA LEU A 161 -22.52 -6.99 0.65
C LEU A 161 -22.73 -5.54 1.09
N GLY A 162 -22.17 -4.58 0.36
CA GLY A 162 -22.30 -3.16 0.65
C GLY A 162 -21.17 -2.35 0.02
N ARG A 163 -21.31 -1.02 0.04
CA ARG A 163 -20.31 -0.14 -0.59
C ARG A 163 -19.00 -0.16 0.20
N ARG A 164 -17.93 -0.59 -0.47
CA ARG A 164 -16.53 -0.55 -0.01
C ARG A 164 -15.90 0.79 -0.35
N ILE A 165 -15.20 1.38 0.61
CA ILE A 165 -14.45 2.62 0.42
C ILE A 165 -12.98 2.42 0.83
N GLN A 166 -12.09 3.11 0.13
CA GLN A 166 -10.72 3.30 0.58
C GLN A 166 -10.64 4.54 1.47
N MET A 167 -9.89 4.44 2.55
CA MET A 167 -9.54 5.58 3.39
C MET A 167 -8.04 5.61 3.63
N GLY A 168 -7.50 6.78 3.92
CA GLY A 168 -6.12 6.86 4.38
C GLY A 168 -5.84 8.05 5.31
N ARG A 169 -4.74 7.92 6.04
CA ARG A 169 -4.31 8.84 7.09
C ARG A 169 -2.85 9.21 6.89
N ALA A 170 -2.54 10.50 6.97
CA ALA A 170 -1.16 10.98 7.06
C ALA A 170 -0.61 10.69 8.47
N LEU A 171 0.61 10.15 8.55
CA LEU A 171 1.27 9.72 9.78
C LEU A 171 2.28 10.74 10.34
N GLY A 172 2.47 11.87 9.65
CA GLY A 172 3.37 12.93 10.09
C GLY A 172 3.13 14.22 9.32
N SER A 173 3.41 15.34 9.97
CA SER A 173 3.25 16.71 9.46
C SER A 173 4.54 17.31 8.92
N GLY A 174 5.60 16.51 8.73
CA GLY A 174 6.83 17.00 8.12
C GLY A 174 6.56 17.55 6.70
N PRO A 175 7.38 18.50 6.20
CA PRO A 175 7.23 18.96 4.82
C PRO A 175 7.32 17.76 3.84
N PRO A 176 6.72 17.86 2.65
CA PRO A 176 6.95 16.87 1.59
C PRO A 176 8.45 16.62 1.43
N VAL A 177 8.86 15.35 1.39
CA VAL A 177 10.27 15.03 1.17
C VAL A 177 10.61 15.49 -0.25
N THR A 178 11.56 16.40 -0.37
CA THR A 178 12.17 16.68 -1.67
C THR A 178 12.98 15.45 -2.05
N VAL A 179 12.56 14.79 -3.12
CA VAL A 179 13.23 13.59 -3.61
C VAL A 179 14.42 14.01 -4.47
N ASP A 180 15.60 13.54 -4.11
CA ASP A 180 16.78 13.63 -4.95
C ASP A 180 16.53 12.80 -6.23
N GLY A 181 16.49 13.49 -7.37
CA GLY A 181 16.15 12.88 -8.66
C GLY A 181 17.22 11.91 -9.15
N ASP A 182 18.49 12.20 -8.93
CA ASP A 182 19.58 11.32 -9.36
C ASP A 182 19.57 10.05 -8.51
N ALA A 183 19.42 10.20 -7.20
CA ALA A 183 19.25 9.06 -6.29
C ALA A 183 18.00 8.22 -6.64
N PHE A 184 16.90 8.86 -7.07
CA PHE A 184 15.69 8.15 -7.50
C PHE A 184 15.96 7.30 -8.76
N VAL A 185 16.62 7.87 -9.77
CA VAL A 185 16.95 7.18 -11.03
C VAL A 185 17.88 5.99 -10.76
N ASP A 186 18.90 6.18 -9.92
CA ASP A 186 19.79 5.09 -9.50
C ASP A 186 19.05 3.97 -8.78
N CYS A 187 18.10 4.32 -7.90
CA CYS A 187 17.26 3.33 -7.22
C CYS A 187 16.33 2.60 -8.20
N ILE A 188 15.72 3.28 -9.18
CA ILE A 188 14.91 2.63 -10.23
C ILE A 188 15.77 1.65 -11.03
N ARG A 189 16.98 2.06 -11.44
CA ARG A 189 17.93 1.18 -12.12
C ARG A 189 18.21 -0.08 -11.29
N ALA A 190 18.45 0.07 -9.99
CA ALA A 190 18.68 -1.06 -9.09
C ALA A 190 17.45 -1.97 -8.95
N CYS A 191 16.22 -1.45 -9.09
CA CYS A 191 15.01 -2.28 -9.05
C CYS A 191 14.95 -3.30 -10.20
N PHE A 192 15.43 -2.96 -11.41
CA PHE A 192 15.45 -3.92 -12.54
C PHE A 192 16.28 -5.18 -12.27
N SER A 193 17.31 -5.09 -11.42
CA SER A 193 18.12 -6.25 -11.02
C SER A 193 17.66 -6.88 -9.70
N THR A 194 17.15 -6.07 -8.77
CA THR A 194 16.74 -6.54 -7.43
C THR A 194 15.39 -7.25 -7.47
N TYR A 195 14.47 -6.79 -8.32
CA TYR A 195 13.09 -7.25 -8.40
C TYR A 195 12.69 -7.59 -9.84
N PRO A 196 13.39 -8.53 -10.52
CA PRO A 196 13.11 -8.85 -11.91
C PRO A 196 11.69 -9.38 -12.13
N ASP A 197 11.12 -10.06 -11.12
CA ASP A 197 9.77 -10.62 -11.17
C ASP A 197 8.68 -9.55 -11.14
N LEU A 198 8.97 -8.34 -10.64
CA LEU A 198 8.03 -7.22 -10.68
C LEU A 198 7.91 -6.61 -12.07
N ALA A 199 8.93 -6.75 -12.93
CA ALA A 199 8.94 -6.18 -14.28
C ALA A 199 9.41 -7.22 -15.32
N PRO A 200 8.68 -8.35 -15.47
CA PRO A 200 9.15 -9.48 -16.25
C PRO A 200 9.33 -9.10 -17.73
N GLY A 201 10.47 -9.49 -18.29
CA GLY A 201 10.82 -9.19 -19.69
C GLY A 201 11.18 -7.73 -19.95
N LYS A 202 11.35 -6.90 -18.91
CA LYS A 202 11.81 -5.52 -19.03
C LYS A 202 13.25 -5.39 -18.56
N THR A 203 14.06 -4.62 -19.29
CA THR A 203 15.50 -4.44 -18.99
C THR A 203 15.90 -2.98 -19.09
N TRP A 204 16.62 -2.50 -18.08
CA TRP A 204 17.14 -1.14 -18.03
C TRP A 204 17.98 -0.78 -19.27
N VAL A 205 17.76 0.43 -19.81
CA VAL A 205 18.61 1.03 -20.86
C VAL A 205 19.37 2.22 -20.30
N ALA A 206 18.65 3.25 -19.86
CA ALA A 206 19.24 4.51 -19.40
C ALA A 206 18.20 5.32 -18.60
N GLY A 207 18.64 6.38 -17.93
CA GLY A 207 17.75 7.31 -17.26
C GLY A 207 18.52 8.52 -16.72
N ARG A 208 17.78 9.58 -16.41
CA ARG A 208 18.33 10.82 -15.82
C ARG A 208 17.26 11.60 -15.07
N ALA A 209 17.69 12.36 -14.06
CA ALA A 209 16.88 13.44 -13.54
C ALA A 209 16.95 14.65 -14.49
N LEU A 210 15.89 15.45 -14.51
CA LEU A 210 15.79 16.68 -15.27
C LEU A 210 15.73 17.88 -14.32
N ALA A 211 16.17 19.04 -14.80
CA ALA A 211 16.22 20.28 -14.01
C ALA A 211 14.82 20.79 -13.58
N ASP A 212 13.77 20.32 -14.24
CA ASP A 212 12.37 20.64 -13.92
C ASP A 212 11.79 19.75 -12.78
N GLY A 213 12.62 18.93 -12.13
CA GLY A 213 12.20 18.02 -11.06
C GLY A 213 11.53 16.74 -11.54
N SER A 214 11.58 16.44 -12.84
CA SER A 214 11.13 15.17 -13.40
C SER A 214 12.29 14.17 -13.55
N ALA A 215 11.94 12.89 -13.70
CA ALA A 215 12.88 11.83 -14.01
C ALA A 215 12.45 11.09 -15.27
N VAL A 216 13.41 10.73 -16.10
CA VAL A 216 13.23 9.95 -17.33
C VAL A 216 13.91 8.60 -17.16
N VAL A 217 13.21 7.52 -17.50
CA VAL A 217 13.73 6.16 -17.49
C VAL A 217 13.38 5.47 -18.79
N LEU A 218 14.38 4.83 -19.39
CA LEU A 218 14.31 4.09 -20.63
C LEU A 218 14.60 2.61 -20.34
N TYR A 219 13.81 1.72 -20.93
CA TYR A 219 14.01 0.28 -20.84
C TYR A 219 13.56 -0.42 -22.13
N ARG A 220 14.06 -1.63 -22.37
CA ARG A 220 13.51 -2.53 -23.39
C ARG A 220 12.47 -3.42 -22.76
N ALA A 221 11.39 -3.68 -23.46
CA ALA A 221 10.41 -4.67 -23.06
C ALA A 221 10.27 -5.74 -24.16
N SER A 222 10.17 -7.00 -23.78
CA SER A 222 10.11 -8.14 -24.72
C SER A 222 8.97 -8.07 -25.75
N HIS A 223 7.89 -7.36 -25.43
CA HIS A 223 6.73 -7.18 -26.31
C HIS A 223 6.84 -5.98 -27.25
N SER A 224 7.89 -5.16 -27.15
CA SER A 224 8.07 -3.97 -27.97
C SER A 224 9.42 -3.99 -28.71
N PRO A 225 9.43 -3.68 -30.03
CA PRO A 225 10.68 -3.52 -30.76
C PRO A 225 11.39 -2.19 -30.47
N ARG A 226 10.70 -1.24 -29.83
CA ARG A 226 11.23 0.09 -29.47
C ARG A 226 11.76 0.10 -28.05
N VAL A 227 12.72 0.99 -27.79
CA VAL A 227 13.01 1.40 -26.41
C VAL A 227 11.78 2.14 -25.88
N ILE A 228 11.31 1.74 -24.70
CA ILE A 228 10.18 2.37 -24.03
C ILE A 228 10.72 3.46 -23.11
N GLY A 229 10.14 4.65 -23.21
CA GLY A 229 10.42 5.77 -22.33
C GLY A 229 9.28 6.07 -21.37
N ARG A 230 9.61 6.30 -20.11
CA ARG A 230 8.71 6.87 -19.11
C ARG A 230 9.31 8.15 -18.53
N ARG A 231 8.44 9.13 -18.30
CA ARG A 231 8.76 10.35 -17.56
C ARG A 231 7.81 10.46 -16.36
N TRP A 232 8.33 10.92 -15.23
CA TRP A 232 7.53 11.20 -14.03
C TRP A 232 7.91 12.53 -13.41
N VAL A 233 6.92 13.25 -12.86
CA VAL A 233 7.16 14.43 -12.02
C VAL A 233 7.29 13.98 -10.56
N LEU A 234 8.49 14.10 -9.99
CA LEU A 234 8.80 13.48 -8.70
C LEU A 234 8.00 14.07 -7.53
N GLU A 235 7.70 15.36 -7.56
CA GLU A 235 6.87 16.01 -6.54
C GLU A 235 5.45 15.40 -6.49
N GLU A 236 4.83 15.17 -7.65
CA GLU A 236 3.49 14.62 -7.74
C GLU A 236 3.45 13.13 -7.36
N LEU A 237 4.48 12.37 -7.71
CA LEU A 237 4.63 11.01 -7.19
C LEU A 237 4.82 11.02 -5.66
N ALA A 238 5.58 11.97 -5.12
CA ALA A 238 5.77 12.09 -3.69
C ALA A 238 4.46 12.44 -2.96
N LYS A 239 3.55 13.22 -3.56
CA LYS A 239 2.20 13.45 -3.02
C LYS A 239 1.36 12.17 -2.99
N ARG A 240 1.49 11.32 -4.02
CA ARG A 240 0.75 10.06 -4.18
C ARG A 240 1.23 8.96 -3.22
N PHE A 241 2.54 8.74 -3.15
CA PHE A 241 3.14 7.63 -2.39
C PHE A 241 3.59 8.04 -0.99
N ALA A 242 3.71 9.34 -0.71
CA ALA A 242 4.22 9.89 0.54
C ALA A 242 5.53 9.21 1.01
N PRO A 243 6.56 9.14 0.14
CA PRO A 243 7.80 8.45 0.45
C PRO A 243 8.60 9.18 1.54
N ASN A 244 9.48 8.45 2.21
CA ASN A 244 10.46 9.02 3.12
C ASN A 244 11.77 9.42 2.44
N ASP A 245 12.10 8.80 1.29
CA ASP A 245 13.33 8.99 0.55
C ASP A 245 13.17 8.57 -0.91
N ALA A 246 14.21 8.80 -1.71
CA ALA A 246 14.24 8.43 -3.13
C ALA A 246 14.11 6.92 -3.35
N ARG A 247 14.67 6.10 -2.45
CA ARG A 247 14.65 4.64 -2.55
C ARG A 247 13.22 4.11 -2.43
N ARG A 248 12.46 4.55 -1.42
CA ARG A 248 11.06 4.16 -1.23
C ARG A 248 10.18 4.63 -2.37
N LEU A 249 10.41 5.84 -2.88
CA LEU A 249 9.68 6.31 -4.05
C LEU A 249 9.99 5.45 -5.28
N ALA A 250 11.27 5.13 -5.52
CA ALA A 250 11.69 4.30 -6.64
C ALA A 250 11.07 2.91 -6.58
N SER A 251 11.12 2.24 -5.43
CA SER A 251 10.48 0.92 -5.25
C SER A 251 8.96 0.98 -5.52
N ALA A 252 8.28 1.99 -4.98
CA ALA A 252 6.83 2.16 -5.19
C ALA A 252 6.49 2.40 -6.65
N VAL A 253 7.20 3.32 -7.32
CA VAL A 253 7.00 3.65 -8.74
C VAL A 253 7.37 2.47 -9.63
N PHE A 254 8.43 1.73 -9.29
CA PHE A 254 8.81 0.56 -10.07
C PHE A 254 7.70 -0.48 -10.05
N ALA A 255 7.14 -0.81 -8.90
CA ALA A 255 6.02 -1.74 -8.82
C ALA A 255 4.73 -1.20 -9.47
N ASP A 256 4.40 0.07 -9.24
CA ASP A 256 3.12 0.68 -9.66
C ASP A 256 3.07 1.10 -11.13
N GLU A 257 4.20 1.46 -11.72
CA GLU A 257 4.28 2.04 -13.06
C GLU A 257 5.10 1.17 -14.00
N VAL A 258 6.30 0.73 -13.58
CA VAL A 258 7.18 -0.09 -14.44
C VAL A 258 6.77 -1.55 -14.44
N GLY A 259 6.24 -2.08 -13.34
CA GLY A 259 5.80 -3.47 -13.25
C GLY A 259 4.48 -3.75 -13.95
N GLU A 260 3.62 -2.73 -14.01
CA GLU A 260 2.37 -2.79 -14.75
C GLU A 260 2.60 -2.87 -16.28
N PRO A 261 1.64 -3.40 -17.06
CA PRO A 261 1.72 -3.41 -18.52
C PRO A 261 1.95 -2.01 -19.09
N ASP A 262 2.77 -1.90 -20.16
CA ASP A 262 3.28 -0.60 -20.64
C ASP A 262 2.24 0.31 -21.31
N GLY A 263 1.01 -0.16 -21.50
CA GLY A 263 -0.01 0.59 -22.23
C GLY A 263 0.44 0.93 -23.66
N PRO A 264 -0.29 1.82 -24.37
CA PRO A 264 0.11 2.29 -25.68
C PRO A 264 1.32 3.24 -25.58
N THR A 265 2.29 3.05 -26.47
CA THR A 265 3.44 3.97 -26.63
C THR A 265 3.29 4.83 -27.87
N THR A 266 3.69 6.09 -27.80
CA THR A 266 3.71 7.02 -28.94
C THR A 266 5.08 7.66 -29.13
N ALA A 267 5.41 8.07 -30.36
CA ALA A 267 6.57 8.92 -30.60
C ALA A 267 6.22 10.37 -30.24
N LEU A 268 7.07 11.02 -29.44
CA LEU A 268 6.89 12.41 -29.02
C LEU A 268 8.05 13.26 -29.52
N ALA A 269 7.77 14.48 -29.99
CA ALA A 269 8.79 15.45 -30.38
C ALA A 269 9.35 16.17 -29.14
N VAL A 270 10.13 15.43 -28.35
CA VAL A 270 10.72 15.88 -27.07
C VAL A 270 12.20 15.50 -27.00
N ASP A 271 12.97 16.22 -26.20
CA ASP A 271 14.43 16.06 -26.02
C ASP A 271 14.81 15.19 -24.79
N TRP A 272 13.81 14.58 -24.15
CA TRP A 272 13.97 13.87 -22.88
C TRP A 272 14.95 12.69 -22.93
N ALA A 273 15.13 12.09 -24.10
CA ALA A 273 16.04 10.96 -24.34
C ALA A 273 17.38 11.37 -24.99
N ASP A 274 17.62 12.66 -25.22
CA ASP A 274 18.84 13.13 -25.87
C ASP A 274 20.09 12.75 -25.06
N GLY A 275 21.03 12.07 -25.72
CA GLY A 275 22.25 11.56 -25.07
C GLY A 275 22.05 10.32 -24.19
N LEU A 276 20.83 9.79 -24.06
CA LEU A 276 20.56 8.51 -23.39
C LEU A 276 20.55 7.32 -24.36
N VAL A 277 20.29 7.56 -25.64
CA VAL A 277 20.24 6.57 -26.73
C VAL A 277 20.72 7.19 -28.05
N ASP A 278 21.08 6.36 -29.02
CA ASP A 278 21.61 6.81 -30.32
C ASP A 278 20.55 7.54 -31.18
N ASP A 279 19.30 7.07 -31.17
CA ASP A 279 18.16 7.71 -31.85
C ASP A 279 17.04 8.01 -30.84
N PRO A 280 17.05 9.20 -30.22
CA PRO A 280 16.01 9.64 -29.28
C PRO A 280 14.60 9.67 -29.88
N SER A 281 14.48 9.91 -31.19
CA SER A 281 13.20 10.01 -31.90
C SER A 281 12.50 8.66 -32.09
N ALA A 282 13.24 7.55 -31.98
CA ALA A 282 12.70 6.20 -32.06
C ALA A 282 12.06 5.72 -30.75
N VAL A 283 12.28 6.42 -29.62
CA VAL A 283 11.74 6.05 -28.31
C VAL A 283 10.21 6.10 -28.32
N GLY A 284 9.60 5.01 -27.90
CA GLY A 284 8.15 4.93 -27.68
C GLY A 284 7.83 5.37 -26.25
N TRP A 285 7.19 6.52 -26.08
CA TRP A 285 6.81 7.05 -24.79
C TRP A 285 5.48 6.49 -24.33
N VAL A 286 5.43 5.92 -23.13
CA VAL A 286 4.18 5.50 -22.50
C VAL A 286 3.33 6.74 -22.24
N VAL A 287 2.14 6.79 -22.86
CA VAL A 287 1.21 7.91 -22.64
C VAL A 287 0.65 7.83 -21.24
N ASN A 288 0.95 8.84 -20.42
CA ASN A 288 0.46 8.95 -19.07
C ASN A 288 0.21 10.42 -18.72
N ARG A 289 -0.27 10.70 -17.51
CA ARG A 289 -0.55 12.08 -17.07
C ARG A 289 0.68 13.01 -17.04
N TRP A 290 1.90 12.46 -17.14
CA TRP A 290 3.17 13.18 -17.08
C TRP A 290 3.74 13.52 -18.45
N THR A 291 3.24 12.89 -19.53
CA THR A 291 3.69 13.13 -20.89
C THR A 291 3.07 14.38 -21.53
N GLY A 292 2.15 15.07 -20.83
CA GLY A 292 1.56 16.34 -21.29
C GLY A 292 0.69 16.20 -22.54
N ALA A 293 0.19 14.99 -22.83
CA ALA A 293 -0.59 14.69 -24.03
C ALA A 293 -2.09 14.97 -23.89
N ASP A 294 -2.55 15.41 -22.71
CA ASP A 294 -3.89 15.98 -22.53
C ASP A 294 -3.82 17.47 -22.91
N GLY A 295 -3.90 17.71 -24.22
CA GLY A 295 -4.36 18.97 -24.81
C GLY A 295 -5.82 18.86 -25.23
#